data_AF-A0A523GCT5-F1
#
_entry.id   AF-A0A523GCT5-F1
#
_cell.length_a   1.000
_cell.length_b   1.000
_cell.length_c   1.000
_cell.angle_alpha   90.00
_cell.angle_beta   90.00
_cell.angle_gamma   90.00
#
_symmetry.space_group_name_H-M   'P 1'
#
loop_
_entity.id
_entity.type
_entity.pdbx_description
1 polymer ?
#
loop_
_entity_poly.entity_id
_entity_poly.type
_entity_poly.pdbx_seq_one_letter_code
_entity_poly.pdbx_strand_id
1 'polypeptide(L)'
;MDHKIVKNLTWLTFGNFLVKPIWFVFITYVCIRFIGLREYGLMTATLALMGIVDGILTFGTSPYSIREVARNTEKSTLFFSNFLPYRFSASVLAIAIGVVIELFLGNQAILITAVLAGTYILLMNVTE
;
A
#
# COMPACT_ATOMS: atom_id res chain seq x y z
N MET A 1 -20.65 24.97 4.19
CA MET A 1 -19.60 24.08 3.66
C MET A 1 -19.77 24.02 2.16
N ASP A 2 -18.71 24.26 1.39
CA ASP A 2 -18.80 24.25 -0.07
C ASP A 2 -19.26 22.87 -0.58
N HIS A 3 -20.22 22.88 -1.51
CA HIS A 3 -20.82 21.67 -2.09
C HIS A 3 -19.77 20.75 -2.76
N LYS A 4 -18.64 21.32 -3.20
CA LYS A 4 -17.50 20.58 -3.77
C LYS A 4 -16.73 19.79 -2.69
N ILE A 5 -16.56 20.36 -1.50
CA ILE A 5 -15.87 19.70 -0.38
C ILE A 5 -16.71 18.52 0.11
N VAL A 6 -18.02 18.73 0.27
CA VAL A 6 -18.93 17.66 0.69
C VAL A 6 -18.95 16.52 -0.32
N LYS A 7 -19.03 16.81 -1.62
CA LYS A 7 -18.98 15.78 -2.68
C LYS A 7 -17.70 14.95 -2.63
N ASN A 8 -16.53 15.59 -2.53
CA ASN A 8 -15.25 14.89 -2.45
C ASN A 8 -15.11 14.07 -1.18
N LEU A 9 -15.53 14.61 -0.04
CA LEU A 9 -15.49 13.91 1.24
C LEU A 9 -16.41 12.69 1.24
N THR A 10 -17.62 12.83 0.68
CA THR A 10 -18.59 11.73 0.57
C THR A 10 -18.04 10.63 -0.34
N TRP A 11 -17.45 11.00 -1.47
CA TRP A 11 -16.81 10.05 -2.39
C TRP A 11 -15.65 9.27 -1.72
N LEU A 12 -14.77 9.99 -1.03
CA LEU A 12 -13.62 9.39 -0.33
C LEU A 12 -14.07 8.47 0.82
N THR A 13 -15.09 8.88 1.56
CA THR A 13 -15.64 8.12 2.69
C THR A 13 -16.34 6.87 2.21
N PHE A 14 -17.13 6.97 1.14
CA PHE A 14 -17.84 5.83 0.56
C PHE A 14 -16.87 4.81 -0.04
N GLY A 15 -15.83 5.29 -0.74
CA GLY A 15 -14.74 4.44 -1.24
C GLY A 15 -14.05 3.67 -0.11
N ASN A 16 -13.65 4.36 0.96
CA ASN A 16 -13.05 3.72 2.13
C ASN A 16 -13.99 2.71 2.80
N PHE A 17 -15.28 3.02 2.88
CA PHE A 17 -16.27 2.14 3.49
C PHE A 17 -16.44 0.83 2.71
N LEU A 18 -16.40 0.90 1.37
CA LEU A 18 -16.52 -0.29 0.51
C LEU A 18 -15.27 -1.19 0.52
N VAL A 19 -14.08 -0.61 0.71
CA VAL A 19 -12.82 -1.38 0.73
C VAL A 19 -12.67 -2.19 2.01
N LYS A 20 -13.17 -1.71 3.16
CA LYS A 20 -13.03 -2.40 4.45
C LYS A 20 -13.62 -3.83 4.49
N PRO A 21 -14.84 -4.08 3.99
CA PRO A 21 -15.40 -5.44 3.88
C PRO A 21 -14.55 -6.37 3.00
N ILE A 22 -14.02 -5.86 1.89
CA ILE A 22 -13.15 -6.63 0.98
C ILE A 22 -11.87 -7.03 1.72
N TRP A 23 -11.27 -6.10 2.45
CA TRP A 23 -10.07 -6.33 3.24
C TRP A 23 -10.30 -7.36 4.36
N PHE A 24 -11.46 -7.28 5.03
CA PHE A 24 -11.88 -8.24 6.04
C PHE A 24 -12.02 -9.66 5.47
N VAL A 25 -12.72 -9.81 4.34
CA VAL A 25 -12.88 -11.12 3.69
C VAL A 25 -11.54 -11.68 3.23
N PHE A 26 -10.67 -10.84 2.66
CA PHE A 26 -9.33 -11.25 2.23
C PHE A 26 -8.51 -11.80 3.41
N ILE A 27 -8.46 -11.07 4.52
CA ILE A 27 -7.69 -11.52 5.70
C ILE A 27 -8.31 -12.75 6.34
N THR A 28 -9.61 -12.70 6.64
CA THR A 28 -10.25 -13.73 7.44
C THR A 28 -10.41 -15.03 6.65
N TYR A 29 -10.69 -14.94 5.35
CA TYR A 29 -11.02 -16.10 4.53
C TYR A 29 -9.86 -16.61 3.69
N VAL A 30 -8.99 -15.73 3.19
CA VAL A 30 -7.86 -16.12 2.34
C VAL A 30 -6.61 -16.33 3.19
N CYS A 31 -6.18 -15.32 3.96
CA CYS A 31 -4.91 -15.40 4.70
C CYS A 31 -4.95 -16.42 5.85
N ILE A 32 -5.97 -16.39 6.70
CA ILE A 32 -6.05 -17.31 7.85
C ILE A 32 -6.25 -18.77 7.39
N ARG A 33 -7.02 -18.98 6.32
CA ARG A 33 -7.40 -20.33 5.86
C ARG A 33 -6.34 -21.00 4.99
N PHE A 34 -5.57 -20.25 4.20
CA PHE A 34 -4.50 -20.80 3.37
C PHE A 34 -3.14 -20.86 4.08
N ILE A 35 -2.82 -19.90 4.95
CA ILE A 35 -1.48 -19.76 5.54
C ILE A 35 -1.44 -20.30 6.98
N GLY A 36 -2.58 -20.32 7.67
CA GLY A 36 -2.70 -20.74 9.07
C GLY A 36 -2.43 -19.60 10.05
N LEU A 37 -2.95 -19.75 11.28
CA LEU A 37 -3.00 -18.67 12.28
C LEU A 37 -1.61 -18.15 12.69
N ARG A 38 -0.61 -19.03 12.73
CA ARG A 38 0.78 -18.71 13.13
C ARG A 38 1.48 -17.85 12.07
N GLU A 39 1.31 -18.23 10.81
CA GLU A 39 1.93 -17.53 9.67
C GLU A 39 1.23 -16.21 9.36
N TYR A 40 -0.06 -16.08 9.70
CA TYR A 40 -0.76 -14.79 9.64
C TYR A 40 -0.13 -13.73 10.57
N GLY A 41 0.29 -14.12 11.77
CA GLY A 41 0.98 -13.22 12.70
C GLY A 41 2.30 -12.71 12.12
N LEU A 42 3.07 -13.59 11.48
CA LEU A 42 4.31 -13.24 10.79
C LEU A 42 4.04 -12.34 9.59
N MET A 43 3.05 -12.65 8.75
CA MET A 43 2.63 -11.81 7.62
C MET A 43 2.25 -10.40 8.06
N THR A 44 1.52 -10.27 9.18
CA THR A 44 1.10 -8.96 9.70
C THR A 44 2.29 -8.14 10.20
N ALA A 45 3.26 -8.81 10.84
CA ALA A 45 4.51 -8.17 11.25
C ALA A 45 5.36 -7.73 10.04
N THR A 46 5.46 -8.57 9.01
CA THR A 46 6.13 -8.23 7.74
C THR A 46 5.44 -7.03 7.09
N LEU A 47 4.10 -7.04 6.98
CA LEU A 47 3.33 -5.93 6.42
C LEU A 47 3.61 -4.61 7.16
N ALA A 48 3.65 -4.63 8.49
CA ALA A 48 3.94 -3.44 9.28
C ALA A 48 5.37 -2.92 9.02
N LEU A 49 6.37 -3.81 9.00
CA LEU A 49 7.76 -3.47 8.72
C LEU A 49 7.94 -2.93 7.30
N MET A 50 7.36 -3.60 6.31
CA MET A 50 7.42 -3.14 4.93
C MET A 50 6.68 -1.81 4.75
N GLY A 51 5.57 -1.57 5.46
CA GLY A 51 4.87 -0.29 5.45
C GLY A 51 5.71 0.86 6.01
N ILE A 52 6.51 0.62 7.05
CA ILE A 52 7.46 1.62 7.58
C ILE A 52 8.56 1.91 6.54
N VAL A 53 9.14 0.86 5.96
CA VAL A 53 10.18 0.98 4.93
C VAL A 53 9.67 1.73 3.71
N ASP A 54 8.45 1.39 3.26
CA ASP A 54 7.79 2.03 2.13
C ASP A 54 7.50 3.51 2.40
N GLY A 55 7.03 3.85 3.61
CA GLY A 55 6.82 5.25 4.02
C GLY A 55 8.11 6.08 4.01
N ILE A 56 9.25 5.46 4.33
CA ILE A 56 10.57 6.11 4.22
C ILE A 56 10.97 6.25 2.75
N LEU A 57 10.80 5.18 1.95
CA LEU A 57 11.20 5.15 0.54
C LEU A 57 10.39 6.08 -0.35
N THR A 58 9.11 6.29 -0.04
CA THR A 58 8.23 7.20 -0.78
C THR A 58 8.42 8.67 -0.37
N PHE A 59 9.20 8.97 0.67
CA PHE A 59 9.57 10.34 1.10
C PHE A 59 8.40 11.34 1.18
N GLY A 60 7.18 10.87 1.46
CA GLY A 60 6.00 11.74 1.46
C GLY A 60 5.65 12.34 0.10
N THR A 61 5.98 11.66 -1.00
CA THR A 61 5.56 12.06 -2.35
C THR A 61 4.04 12.14 -2.50
N SER A 62 3.29 11.35 -1.74
CA SER A 62 1.82 11.36 -1.73
C SER A 62 1.25 12.74 -1.34
N PRO A 63 1.53 13.31 -0.14
CA PRO A 63 1.06 14.67 0.20
C PRO A 63 1.64 15.78 -0.69
N TYR A 64 2.85 15.60 -1.23
CA TYR A 64 3.42 16.55 -2.20
C TYR A 64 2.60 16.57 -3.51
N SER A 65 2.31 15.40 -4.08
CA SER A 65 1.55 15.27 -5.33
C SER A 65 0.13 15.82 -5.18
N ILE A 66 -0.55 15.54 -4.07
CA ILE A 66 -1.90 16.05 -3.78
C ILE A 66 -1.88 17.58 -3.75
N ARG A 67 -0.88 18.19 -3.12
CA ARG A 67 -0.77 19.65 -3.01
C ARG A 67 -0.49 20.31 -4.35
N GLU A 68 0.39 19.74 -5.16
CA GLU A 68 0.74 20.28 -6.48
C GLU A 68 -0.38 20.09 -7.50
N VAL A 69 -1.08 18.94 -7.48
CA VAL A 69 -2.27 18.69 -8.31
C VAL A 69 -3.42 19.62 -7.93
N ALA A 70 -3.63 19.89 -6.63
CA ALA A 70 -4.63 20.84 -6.17
C ALA A 70 -4.33 22.29 -6.59
N ARG A 71 -3.05 22.65 -6.79
CA ARG A 71 -2.63 23.98 -7.25
C ARG A 71 -2.63 24.13 -8.76
N ASN A 72 -2.26 23.08 -9.50
CA ASN A 72 -2.17 23.08 -10.96
C ASN A 72 -2.74 21.78 -11.54
N THR A 73 -4.05 21.75 -11.74
CA THR A 73 -4.75 20.60 -12.32
C THR A 73 -4.29 20.27 -13.74
N GLU A 74 -3.84 21.26 -14.52
CA GLU A 74 -3.34 21.05 -15.89
C GLU A 74 -2.02 20.26 -15.95
N LYS A 75 -1.21 20.30 -14.90
CA LYS A 75 0.06 19.56 -14.82
C LYS A 75 -0.07 18.18 -14.17
N SER A 76 -1.29 17.77 -13.83
CA SER A 76 -1.57 16.50 -13.14
C SER A 76 -1.01 15.28 -13.89
N THR A 77 -1.14 15.25 -15.21
CA THR A 77 -0.61 14.15 -16.06
C THR A 77 0.91 14.06 -16.03
N LEU A 78 1.61 15.20 -15.95
CA LEU A 78 3.07 15.28 -15.94
C LEU A 78 3.63 14.86 -14.57
N PHE A 79 2.96 15.24 -13.48
CA PHE A 79 3.28 14.74 -12.14
C PHE A 79 3.03 13.23 -12.04
N PHE A 80 1.88 12.74 -12.54
CA PHE A 80 1.57 11.31 -12.52
C PHE A 80 2.62 10.49 -13.27
N SER A 81 3.02 10.91 -14.47
CA SER A 81 4.02 10.19 -15.28
C SER A 81 5.41 10.16 -14.66
N ASN A 82 5.78 11.14 -13.82
CA ASN A 82 7.09 11.16 -13.14
C ASN A 82 7.05 10.47 -11.78
N PHE A 83 5.93 10.56 -11.04
CA PHE A 83 5.80 9.91 -9.73
C PHE A 83 5.52 8.42 -9.84
N LEU A 84 4.81 7.96 -10.87
CA LEU A 84 4.51 6.54 -11.06
C LEU A 84 5.79 5.66 -11.15
N PRO A 85 6.80 5.96 -11.99
CA PRO A 85 8.02 5.16 -12.02
C PRO A 85 8.84 5.26 -10.72
N TYR A 86 8.82 6.40 -10.04
CA TYR A 86 9.47 6.57 -8.73
C TYR A 86 8.80 5.71 -7.64
N ARG A 87 7.47 5.72 -7.58
CA ARG A 87 6.71 4.88 -6.64
C ARG A 87 6.84 3.41 -6.96
N PHE A 88 6.91 3.05 -8.24
CA PHE A 88 7.16 1.68 -8.66
C PHE A 88 8.55 1.20 -8.22
N SER A 89 9.60 2.00 -8.42
CA SER A 89 10.95 1.64 -7.97
C SER A 89 11.08 1.61 -6.45
N ALA A 90 10.43 2.53 -5.73
CA ALA A 90 10.32 2.51 -4.27
C ALA A 90 9.61 1.24 -3.77
N SER A 91 8.52 0.82 -4.41
CA SER A 91 7.79 -0.41 -4.07
C SER A 91 8.66 -1.65 -4.27
N VAL A 92 9.40 -1.72 -5.39
CA VAL A 92 10.31 -2.84 -5.67
C VAL A 92 11.42 -2.91 -4.62
N LEU A 93 11.96 -1.76 -4.18
CA LEU A 93 12.93 -1.69 -3.09
C LEU A 93 12.31 -2.13 -1.74
N ALA A 94 11.09 -1.71 -1.44
CA ALA A 94 10.37 -2.13 -0.23
C ALA A 94 10.17 -3.66 -0.21
N ILE A 95 9.82 -4.25 -1.36
CA ILE A 95 9.70 -5.71 -1.53
C ILE A 95 11.04 -6.41 -1.29
N ALA A 96 12.12 -5.92 -1.90
CA ALA A 96 13.44 -6.51 -1.72
C ALA A 96 13.88 -6.49 -0.24
N ILE A 97 13.67 -5.37 0.45
CA ILE A 97 13.98 -5.24 1.88
C ILE A 97 13.08 -6.15 2.72
N GLY A 98 11.79 -6.25 2.40
CA GLY A 98 10.84 -7.15 3.06
C GLY A 98 11.27 -8.61 2.98
N VAL A 99 11.68 -9.08 1.79
CA VAL A 99 12.20 -10.44 1.59
C VAL A 99 13.45 -10.69 2.44
N VAL A 100 14.37 -9.73 2.49
CA VAL A 100 15.58 -9.84 3.32
C VAL A 100 15.22 -9.97 4.79
N ILE A 101 14.28 -9.16 5.30
CA ILE A 101 13.83 -9.24 6.69
C ILE A 101 13.20 -10.61 6.99
N GLU A 102 12.37 -11.14 6.09
CA GLU A 102 11.76 -12.46 6.27
C GLU A 102 12.78 -13.60 6.26
N LEU A 103 13.84 -13.49 5.46
CA LEU A 103 14.97 -14.43 5.49
C LEU A 103 15.65 -14.44 6.87
N PHE A 104 15.84 -13.27 7.49
CA PHE A 104 16.40 -13.19 8.85
C PHE A 104 15.45 -13.72 9.94
N LEU A 105 14.13 -13.63 9.72
CA LEU A 105 13.11 -14.16 10.64
C LEU A 105 12.96 -15.69 10.60
N GLY A 106 13.60 -16.37 9.64
CA GLY A 106 13.60 -17.84 9.56
C GLY A 106 12.23 -18.44 9.25
N ASN A 107 11.39 -17.68 8.52
CA ASN A 107 10.05 -18.15 8.16
C ASN A 107 10.13 -19.33 7.16
N GLN A 108 9.27 -20.34 7.28
CA GLN A 108 9.19 -21.43 6.31
C GLN A 108 8.34 -21.04 5.08
N ALA A 109 7.51 -20.01 5.19
CA ALA A 109 6.59 -19.54 4.14
C ALA A 109 7.02 -18.21 3.48
N ILE A 110 8.33 -17.88 3.48
CA ILE A 110 8.91 -16.60 3.00
C ILE A 110 8.36 -16.19 1.63
N LEU A 111 8.29 -17.12 0.68
CA LEU A 111 7.83 -16.78 -0.68
C LEU A 111 6.36 -16.36 -0.71
N ILE A 112 5.51 -16.95 0.13
CA ILE A 112 4.07 -16.66 0.12
C ILE A 112 3.81 -15.34 0.85
N THR A 113 4.46 -15.12 1.99
CA THR A 113 4.31 -13.91 2.79
C THR A 113 4.90 -12.69 2.10
N ALA A 114 6.09 -12.79 1.51
CA ALA A 114 6.69 -11.71 0.76
C ALA A 114 5.91 -11.35 -0.52
N VAL A 115 5.36 -12.33 -1.24
CA VAL A 115 4.54 -12.06 -2.44
C VAL A 115 3.23 -11.40 -2.05
N LEU A 116 2.56 -11.83 -0.98
CA LEU A 116 1.31 -11.21 -0.53
C LEU A 116 1.54 -9.80 0.03
N ALA A 117 2.57 -9.60 0.84
CA ALA A 117 2.90 -8.28 1.38
C ALA A 117 3.41 -7.33 0.28
N GLY A 118 4.19 -7.86 -0.66
CA GLY A 118 4.71 -7.09 -1.78
C GLY A 118 3.64 -6.68 -2.79
N THR A 119 2.71 -7.57 -3.12
CA THR A 119 1.56 -7.22 -3.97
C THR A 119 0.66 -6.18 -3.31
N TYR A 120 0.45 -6.27 -1.99
CA TYR A 120 -0.29 -5.26 -1.23
C TYR A 120 0.37 -3.87 -1.33
N ILE A 121 1.68 -3.78 -1.12
CA ILE A 121 2.41 -2.50 -1.18
C ILE A 121 2.47 -1.93 -2.59
N LEU A 122 2.66 -2.78 -3.60
CA LEU A 122 2.59 -2.35 -5.00
C LEU A 122 1.22 -1.75 -5.33
N LEU A 123 0.13 -2.42 -4.93
CA LEU A 123 -1.22 -1.91 -5.14
C LEU A 123 -1.46 -0.61 -4.39
N MET A 124 -0.97 -0.49 -3.15
CA MET A 124 -1.07 0.74 -2.36
C MET A 124 -0.38 1.91 -3.05
N ASN A 125 0.87 1.74 -3.49
CA ASN A 125 1.63 2.80 -4.15
C ASN A 125 1.12 3.18 -5.55
N VAL A 126 0.47 2.26 -6.26
CA VAL A 126 -0.13 2.54 -7.59
C VAL A 126 -1.49 3.22 -7.47
N THR A 127 -2.23 2.98 -6.38
CA THR A 127 -3.58 3.52 -6.17
C THR A 127 -3.63 4.84 -5.41
N GLU A 128 -2.58 5.17 -4.65
CA GLU A 128 -2.34 6.53 -4.11
C GLU A 128 -1.84 7.52 -5.17
#